data_AF-A0A4R3IC36-F1
#
_entry.id   AF-A0A4R3IC36-F1
#
_cell.length_a   1.000
_cell.length_b   1.000
_cell.length_c   1.000
_cell.angle_alpha   90.00
_cell.angle_beta   90.00
_cell.angle_gamma   90.00
#
_symmetry.space_group_name_H-M   'P 1'
#
loop_
_entity.id
_entity.type
_entity.pdbx_description
1 polymer ?
#
loop_
_entity_poly.entity_id
_entity_poly.type
_entity_poly.pdbx_seq_one_letter_code
_entity_poly.pdbx_strand_id
1 'polypeptide(L)'
;MPKQEIKSLFQRLREHLPEGEASAQQKALLDQIQYHVHNIDQPDPEDPTFRESLESLIADIESDHPKSAAIARNILETLAAIGI
;
A
#
# COMPACT_ATOMS: atom_id res chain seq x y z
N MET A 1 10.73 -14.17 20.70
CA MET A 1 9.73 -14.14 19.60
C MET A 1 10.19 -13.04 18.65
N PRO A 2 10.45 -13.34 17.37
CA PRO A 2 11.11 -12.42 16.44
C PRO A 2 10.41 -11.04 16.33
N LYS A 3 9.09 -10.99 16.52
CA LYS A 3 8.30 -9.74 16.50
C LYS A 3 8.65 -8.75 17.63
N GLN A 4 8.90 -9.25 18.85
CA GLN A 4 9.28 -8.41 19.99
C GLN A 4 10.68 -7.83 19.79
N GLU A 5 11.58 -8.62 19.19
CA GLU A 5 12.94 -8.18 18.86
C GLU A 5 12.93 -7.04 17.83
N ILE A 6 12.07 -7.11 16.81
CA ILE A 6 11.89 -6.04 15.81
C ILE A 6 11.33 -4.76 16.46
N LYS A 7 10.29 -4.87 17.31
CA LYS A 7 9.74 -3.72 18.06
C LYS A 7 10.83 -3.06 18.92
N SER A 8 11.62 -3.84 19.64
CA SER A 8 12.73 -3.34 20.46
C SER A 8 13.91 -2.76 19.65
N LEU A 9 14.17 -3.28 18.45
CA LEU A 9 15.18 -2.71 17.55
C LEU A 9 14.74 -1.37 16.97
N PHE A 10 13.50 -1.28 16.48
CA PHE A 10 12.93 -0.04 15.97
C PHE A 10 12.89 1.06 17.05
N GLN A 11 12.50 0.71 18.27
CA GLN A 11 12.48 1.66 19.38
C GLN A 11 13.88 2.19 19.71
N ARG A 12 14.89 1.32 19.79
CA ARG A 12 16.29 1.74 20.00
C ARG A 12 16.79 2.63 18.88
N LEU A 13 16.47 2.31 17.62
CA LEU A 13 16.88 3.11 16.46
C LEU A 13 16.32 4.54 16.55
N ARG A 14 15.04 4.68 16.92
CA ARG A 14 14.40 5.98 17.10
C ARG A 14 14.97 6.78 18.27
N GLU A 15 15.27 6.12 19.39
CA GLU A 15 15.86 6.76 20.58
C GLU A 15 17.29 7.26 20.34
N HIS A 16 18.03 6.65 19.41
CA HIS A 16 19.40 7.06 19.04
C HIS A 16 19.43 8.02 17.84
N LEU A 17 18.27 8.36 17.28
CA LEU A 17 18.18 9.31 16.20
C LEU A 17 18.01 10.72 16.79
N PRO A 18 18.98 11.63 16.64
CA PRO A 18 18.87 12.97 17.20
C PRO A 18 17.67 13.72 16.62
N GLU A 19 16.80 14.25 17.50
CA GLU A 19 15.64 15.05 17.10
C GLU A 19 16.12 16.29 16.32
N GLY A 20 15.68 16.41 15.06
CA GLY A 20 16.03 17.53 14.19
C GLY A 20 17.17 17.27 13.18
N GLU A 21 17.95 16.19 13.32
CA GLU A 21 19.06 15.86 12.41
C GLU A 21 18.74 14.76 11.40
N ALA A 22 17.61 14.06 11.60
CA ALA A 22 17.18 13.01 10.68
C ALA A 22 16.85 13.59 9.29
N SER A 23 17.54 13.07 8.26
CA SER A 23 17.26 13.42 6.88
C SER A 23 15.84 13.04 6.48
N ALA A 24 15.32 13.66 5.42
CA ALA A 24 14.01 13.31 4.88
C ALA A 24 13.91 11.82 4.52
N GLN A 25 14.99 11.23 3.99
CA GLN A 25 15.05 9.81 3.67
C GLN A 25 15.02 8.93 4.93
N GLN A 26 15.71 9.33 5.99
CA GLN A 26 15.71 8.60 7.27
C GLN A 26 14.34 8.61 7.92
N LYS A 27 13.63 9.74 7.87
CA LYS A 27 12.24 9.85 8.36
C LYS A 27 11.29 8.95 7.56
N ALA A 28 11.35 9.00 6.23
CA ALA A 28 10.52 8.15 5.37
C ALA A 28 10.75 6.65 5.61
N LEU A 29 11.99 6.24 5.82
CA LEU A 29 12.32 4.84 6.14
C LEU A 29 11.76 4.42 7.50
N LEU A 30 11.85 5.30 8.51
CA LEU A 30 11.29 5.01 9.83
C LEU A 30 9.77 4.91 9.80
N ASP A 31 9.09 5.73 9.01
CA ASP A 31 7.64 5.66 8.81
C ASP A 31 7.23 4.34 8.13
N GLN A 32 7.99 3.88 7.13
CA GLN A 32 7.76 2.58 6.48
C GLN A 32 7.96 1.41 7.46
N ILE A 33 9.02 1.45 8.27
CA ILE A 33 9.27 0.43 9.29
C ILE A 33 8.16 0.46 10.35
N GLN A 34 7.76 1.66 10.80
CA GLN A 34 6.69 1.83 11.77
C GLN A 34 5.36 1.26 11.28
N TYR A 35 4.97 1.54 10.03
CA TYR A 35 3.80 0.97 9.39
C TYR A 35 3.82 -0.56 9.44
N HIS A 36 4.94 -1.18 9.06
CA HIS A 36 5.09 -2.63 9.06
C HIS A 36 5.11 -3.25 10.46
N VAL A 37 5.70 -2.55 11.44
CA VAL A 37 5.78 -2.99 12.85
C VAL A 37 4.42 -2.90 13.58
N HIS A 38 3.60 -1.88 13.29
CA HIS A 38 2.25 -1.77 13.85
C HIS A 38 1.28 -2.78 13.24
N ASN A 39 1.47 -3.11 11.96
CA ASN A 39 0.62 -4.08 11.26
C ASN A 39 1.07 -5.53 11.48
N ILE A 40 2.13 -5.80 12.24
CA ILE A 40 2.69 -7.15 12.43
C ILE A 40 1.73 -8.14 13.14
N ASP A 41 0.75 -7.61 13.87
CA ASP A 41 -0.31 -8.37 14.57
C ASP A 41 -1.66 -8.28 13.83
N GLN A 42 -1.72 -7.51 12.75
CA GLN A 42 -2.80 -7.50 11.78
C GLN A 42 -2.40 -8.41 10.62
N PRO A 43 -3.36 -9.03 9.91
CA PRO A 43 -3.03 -9.58 8.60
C PRO A 43 -2.43 -8.44 7.76
N ASP A 44 -1.39 -8.74 6.98
CA ASP A 44 -0.93 -7.79 5.97
C ASP A 44 -2.15 -7.36 5.14
N PRO A 45 -2.27 -6.07 4.80
CA PRO A 45 -3.37 -5.64 3.94
C PRO A 45 -3.36 -6.52 2.70
N GLU A 46 -4.49 -7.16 2.41
CA GLU A 46 -4.59 -7.96 1.20
C GLU A 46 -4.34 -7.03 0.01
N ASP A 47 -3.37 -7.39 -0.82
CA ASP A 47 -3.13 -6.66 -2.05
C ASP A 47 -4.43 -6.67 -2.86
N PRO A 48 -4.83 -5.53 -3.44
CA PRO A 48 -6.03 -5.48 -4.25
C PRO A 48 -5.91 -6.52 -5.36
N THR A 49 -6.98 -7.27 -5.55
CA THR A 49 -7.08 -8.22 -6.66
C THR A 49 -6.85 -7.49 -7.98
N PHE A 50 -6.51 -8.25 -9.03
CA PHE A 50 -6.39 -7.69 -10.38
C PHE A 50 -7.63 -6.90 -10.79
N ARG A 51 -8.82 -7.39 -10.41
CA ARG A 51 -10.10 -6.72 -10.65
C ARG A 51 -10.19 -5.40 -9.91
N GLU A 52 -9.95 -5.38 -8.60
CA GLU A 52 -10.03 -4.16 -7.79
C GLU A 52 -9.02 -3.11 -8.27
N SER A 53 -7.83 -3.55 -8.66
CA SER A 53 -6.80 -2.69 -9.25
C SER A 53 -7.26 -2.05 -10.57
N LEU A 54 -7.93 -2.83 -11.44
CA LEU A 54 -8.50 -2.32 -12.68
C LEU A 54 -9.69 -1.40 -12.46
N GLU A 55 -10.57 -1.71 -11.50
CA GLU A 55 -11.70 -0.85 -11.15
C GLU A 55 -11.22 0.51 -10.63
N SER A 56 -10.18 0.53 -9.79
CA SER A 56 -9.53 1.77 -9.33
C SER A 56 -8.96 2.56 -10.50
N LEU A 57 -8.20 1.92 -11.39
CA LEU A 57 -7.62 2.59 -12.57
C LEU A 57 -8.70 3.18 -13.49
N ILE A 58 -9.79 2.44 -13.71
CA ILE A 58 -10.91 2.91 -14.53
C ILE A 58 -11.58 4.14 -13.89
N ALA A 59 -11.76 4.13 -12.57
CA ALA A 59 -12.32 5.27 -11.84
C ALA A 59 -11.41 6.52 -11.93
N ASP A 60 -10.10 6.33 -11.84
CA ASP A 60 -9.13 7.43 -11.92
C ASP A 60 -9.15 8.12 -13.30
N ILE A 61 -9.27 7.34 -14.38
CA ILE A 61 -9.28 7.89 -15.75
C ILE A 61 -10.66 8.38 -16.21
N GLU A 62 -11.73 8.08 -15.47
CA GLU A 62 -13.12 8.38 -15.88
C GLU A 62 -13.39 9.89 -15.97
N SER A 63 -12.77 10.68 -15.10
CA SER A 63 -12.85 12.15 -15.12
C SER A 63 -12.31 12.73 -16.43
N ASP A 64 -11.16 12.25 -16.88
CA ASP A 64 -10.45 12.82 -18.03
C ASP A 64 -10.86 12.16 -19.36
N HIS A 65 -11.22 10.88 -19.31
CA HIS A 65 -11.46 10.03 -20.48
C HIS A 65 -12.70 9.14 -20.31
N PRO A 66 -13.92 9.71 -20.18
CA PRO A 66 -15.13 8.96 -19.82
C PRO A 66 -15.50 7.87 -20.84
N LYS A 67 -15.24 8.10 -22.13
CA LYS A 67 -15.48 7.09 -23.18
C LYS A 67 -14.53 5.89 -23.05
N SER A 68 -13.26 6.15 -22.76
CA SER A 68 -12.25 5.10 -22.59
C SER A 68 -12.53 4.29 -21.33
N ALA A 69 -12.90 4.96 -20.23
CA ALA A 69 -13.31 4.32 -18.98
C ALA A 69 -14.50 3.38 -19.19
N ALA A 70 -15.52 3.81 -19.94
CA ALA A 70 -16.68 2.97 -20.26
C ALA A 70 -16.29 1.72 -21.07
N ILE A 71 -15.39 1.84 -22.05
CA ILE A 71 -14.91 0.68 -22.83
C ILE A 71 -14.13 -0.28 -21.92
N ALA A 72 -13.22 0.24 -21.11
CA ALA A 72 -12.43 -0.57 -20.17
C ALA A 72 -13.32 -1.32 -19.16
N ARG A 73 -14.39 -0.67 -18.68
CA ARG A 73 -15.39 -1.30 -17.79
C ARG A 73 -16.11 -2.47 -18.46
N ASN A 74 -16.56 -2.28 -19.71
CA ASN A 74 -17.17 -3.37 -20.49
C ASN A 74 -16.21 -4.55 -20.71
N ILE A 75 -14.92 -4.28 -20.96
CA ILE A 75 -13.91 -5.33 -21.10
C ILE A 75 -13.77 -6.10 -19.79
N LEU A 76 -13.64 -5.40 -18.66
CA LEU A 76 -13.54 -6.02 -17.34
C LEU A 76 -14.75 -6.90 -17.01
N GLU A 77 -15.97 -6.41 -17.28
CA GLU A 77 -17.20 -7.18 -17.10
C GLU A 77 -17.24 -8.42 -17.98
N THR A 78 -16.76 -8.32 -19.23
CA THR A 78 -16.67 -9.45 -20.15
C THR A 78 -15.70 -10.51 -19.65
N LEU A 79 -14.52 -10.10 -19.16
CA LEU A 79 -13.53 -11.02 -18.58
C LEU A 79 -14.10 -11.74 -17.36
N ALA A 80 -14.75 -10.99 -16.45
CA ALA A 80 -15.40 -11.57 -15.28
C ALA A 80 -16.50 -12.59 -15.65
N ALA A 81 -17.27 -12.31 -16.71
CA ALA A 81 -18.34 -13.20 -17.18
C ALA A 81 -17.82 -14.53 -17.74
N ILE A 82 -16.59 -14.57 -18.25
CA ILE A 82 -15.94 -15.80 -18.76
C ILE A 82 -15.04 -16.48 -17.72
N GLY A 83 -15.04 -16.00 -16.47
CA GLY A 83 -14.29 -16.59 -15.36
C GLY A 83 -12.81 -16.23 -15.34
N ILE A 84 -12.43 -15.11 -15.98
CA ILE A 84 -11.09 -14.50 -15.91
C ILE A 84 -11.09 -13.38 -14.88
#